data_AF-A0A6I1NJB4-F1
#
_entry.id   AF-A0A6I1NJB4-F1
#
_cell.length_a   1.000
_cell.length_b   1.000
_cell.length_c   1.000
_cell.angle_alpha   90.00
_cell.angle_beta   90.00
_cell.angle_gamma   90.00
#
_symmetry.space_group_name_H-M   'P 1'
#
loop_
_entity.id
_entity.type
_entity.pdbx_description
1 polymer ?
#
loop_
_entity_poly.entity_id
_entity_poly.type
_entity_poly.pdbx_seq_one_letter_code
_entity_poly.pdbx_strand_id
1 'polypeptide(L)'
;MLIPHTTLQPDTLDQLLADYVTRDGTDNGSFTTLEERKAQLLSSLERDEAFITFNYEHQQACLVPRHEVDPGALRDYQAAKASLKEEAEAAQWEVDAEVEFKRLHAELQAEGFFPIPLGRTLMQREVNIMLQSGKVSLKQLQGLLRKHSEGDYGLVSWGDKLSNLKTIKSKGYLLSRYDVDGISLIVETLDGHPQTMVMDHR
;
A
#
# COMPACT_ATOMS: atom_id res chain seq x y z
N MET A 1 -20.24 -4.38 17.92
CA MET A 1 -19.18 -4.37 16.88
C MET A 1 -17.89 -4.03 17.57
N LEU A 2 -16.85 -4.85 17.40
CA LEU A 2 -15.54 -4.59 18.02
C LEU A 2 -14.67 -3.75 17.08
N ILE A 3 -13.90 -2.84 17.66
CA ILE A 3 -13.09 -1.86 16.93
C ILE A 3 -11.63 -2.09 17.29
N PRO A 4 -10.74 -2.35 16.31
CA PRO A 4 -9.30 -2.42 16.57
C PRO A 4 -8.78 -1.06 17.05
N HIS A 5 -8.04 -1.06 18.16
CA HIS A 5 -7.51 0.17 18.77
C HIS A 5 -6.62 0.98 17.81
N THR A 6 -5.95 0.31 16.88
CA THR A 6 -5.10 0.93 15.84
C THR A 6 -5.88 1.76 14.81
N THR A 7 -7.20 1.62 14.75
CA THR A 7 -8.05 2.39 13.83
C THR A 7 -8.60 3.69 14.44
N LEU A 8 -8.49 3.84 15.76
CA LEU A 8 -8.92 5.07 16.43
C LEU A 8 -7.86 6.17 16.27
N GLN A 9 -8.31 7.42 16.24
CA GLN A 9 -7.40 8.55 16.35
C GLN A 9 -6.66 8.49 17.69
N PRO A 10 -5.35 8.82 17.73
CA PRO A 10 -4.55 8.72 18.96
C PRO A 10 -5.18 9.45 20.15
N ASP A 11 -5.67 10.67 19.95
CA ASP A 11 -6.29 11.47 21.02
C ASP A 11 -7.61 10.84 21.51
N THR A 12 -8.39 10.24 20.61
CA THR A 12 -9.63 9.52 20.98
C THR A 12 -9.32 8.27 21.77
N LEU A 13 -8.29 7.52 21.38
CA LEU A 13 -7.86 6.34 22.12
C LEU A 13 -7.34 6.73 23.51
N ASP A 14 -6.50 7.76 23.62
CA ASP A 14 -5.97 8.22 24.91
C ASP A 14 -7.09 8.67 25.86
N GLN A 15 -8.08 9.41 25.36
CA GLN A 15 -9.27 9.80 26.13
C GLN A 15 -10.07 8.60 26.59
N LEU A 16 -10.33 7.63 25.71
CA LEU A 16 -11.06 6.40 26.06
C LEU A 16 -10.32 5.59 27.15
N LEU A 17 -8.99 5.49 27.04
CA LEU A 17 -8.17 4.83 28.04
C LEU A 17 -8.21 5.59 29.37
N ALA A 18 -8.08 6.92 29.34
CA ALA A 18 -8.16 7.78 30.53
C ALA A 18 -9.50 7.64 31.25
N ASP A 19 -10.61 7.72 30.51
CA ASP A 19 -11.97 7.60 31.05
C ASP A 19 -12.19 6.24 31.71
N TYR A 20 -11.62 5.18 31.15
CA TYR A 20 -11.76 3.85 31.71
C TYR A 20 -10.98 3.67 33.02
N VAL A 21 -9.72 4.11 33.06
CA VAL A 21 -8.85 3.88 34.24
C VAL A 21 -9.14 4.85 35.40
N THR A 22 -9.89 5.93 35.16
CA THR A 22 -10.31 6.92 36.16
C THR A 22 -11.70 6.64 36.75
N ARG A 23 -12.42 5.62 36.27
CA ARG A 23 -13.73 5.24 36.80
C ARG A 23 -13.61 4.61 38.20
N ASP A 24 -14.53 5.00 39.09
CA ASP A 24 -14.64 4.41 40.42
C ASP A 24 -14.82 2.89 40.33
N GLY A 25 -13.87 2.12 40.91
CA GLY A 25 -13.88 0.66 40.89
C GLY A 25 -12.82 -0.02 40.00
N THR A 26 -12.01 0.74 39.24
CA THR A 26 -10.84 0.19 38.52
C THR A 26 -9.52 0.36 39.29
N ASP A 27 -9.58 0.94 40.49
CA ASP A 27 -8.43 1.06 41.38
C ASP A 27 -8.20 -0.27 42.12
N ASN A 28 -7.19 -1.03 41.67
CA ASN A 28 -6.80 -2.29 42.30
C ASN A 28 -6.06 -2.11 43.64
N GLY A 29 -6.18 -0.94 44.29
CA GLY A 29 -5.46 -0.60 45.53
C GLY A 29 -3.95 -0.49 45.34
N SER A 30 -3.51 -0.21 44.11
CA SER A 30 -2.11 -0.14 43.68
C SER A 30 -1.69 1.30 43.45
N PHE A 31 -0.51 1.70 43.95
CA PHE A 31 0.10 3.03 43.73
C PHE A 31 0.63 3.22 42.29
N THR A 32 -0.15 2.83 41.28
CA THR A 32 0.16 3.06 39.87
C THR A 32 -0.37 4.41 39.41
N THR A 33 0.45 5.12 38.64
CA THR A 33 0.09 6.39 38.00
C THR A 33 -0.95 6.19 36.89
N LEU A 34 -1.62 7.27 36.49
CA LEU A 34 -2.59 7.26 35.39
C LEU A 34 -2.00 6.68 34.10
N GLU A 35 -0.80 7.14 33.74
CA GLU A 35 -0.10 6.72 32.53
C GLU A 35 0.30 5.25 32.56
N GLU A 36 0.72 4.73 33.72
CA GLU A 36 1.00 3.29 33.87
C GLU A 36 -0.26 2.44 33.71
N ARG A 37 -1.41 2.90 34.21
CA ARG A 37 -2.69 2.21 34.06
C ARG A 37 -3.17 2.24 32.60
N LYS A 38 -3.02 3.37 31.90
CA LYS A 38 -3.29 3.45 30.46
C LYS A 38 -2.40 2.49 29.66
N ALA A 39 -1.10 2.44 29.97
CA ALA A 39 -0.17 1.54 29.30
C ALA A 39 -0.51 0.06 29.53
N GLN A 40 -0.89 -0.31 30.76
CA GLN A 40 -1.37 -1.67 31.07
C GLN A 40 -2.62 -2.03 30.26
N LEU A 41 -3.59 -1.12 30.20
CA LEU A 41 -4.83 -1.32 29.45
C LEU A 41 -4.56 -1.43 27.94
N LEU A 42 -3.65 -0.62 27.40
CA LEU A 42 -3.21 -0.72 26.02
C LEU A 42 -2.56 -2.08 25.74
N SER A 43 -1.67 -2.56 26.61
CA SER A 43 -1.10 -3.91 26.50
C SER A 43 -2.17 -5.02 26.52
N SER A 44 -3.25 -4.87 27.28
CA SER A 44 -4.37 -5.82 27.25
C SER A 44 -5.17 -5.75 25.95
N LEU A 45 -5.29 -4.58 25.31
CA LEU A 45 -5.87 -4.45 23.96
C LEU A 45 -4.98 -5.12 22.91
N GLU A 46 -3.66 -4.97 23.01
CA GLU A 46 -2.70 -5.60 22.09
C GLU A 46 -2.76 -7.14 22.18
N ARG A 47 -2.92 -7.67 23.40
CA ARG A 47 -3.04 -9.11 23.70
C ARG A 47 -4.43 -9.69 23.46
N ASP A 48 -5.39 -8.90 22.98
CA ASP A 48 -6.79 -9.29 22.78
C ASP A 48 -7.45 -9.84 24.07
N GLU A 49 -7.06 -9.29 25.23
CA GLU A 49 -7.64 -9.55 26.56
C GLU A 49 -8.80 -8.59 26.88
N ALA A 50 -8.80 -7.41 26.25
CA ALA A 50 -9.87 -6.43 26.26
C ALA A 50 -10.14 -5.95 24.83
N PHE A 51 -11.33 -5.41 24.59
CA PHE A 51 -11.76 -4.94 23.27
C PHE A 51 -12.51 -3.63 23.38
N ILE A 52 -12.41 -2.81 22.35
CA ILE A 52 -13.22 -1.60 22.21
C ILE A 52 -14.49 -1.98 21.45
N THR A 53 -15.65 -1.56 21.95
CA THR A 53 -16.95 -1.71 21.30
C THR A 53 -17.65 -0.36 21.25
N PHE A 54 -18.58 -0.18 20.31
CA PHE A 54 -19.41 1.02 20.25
C PHE A 54 -20.80 0.72 20.80
N ASN A 55 -21.21 1.44 21.85
CA ASN A 55 -22.56 1.41 22.38
C ASN A 55 -23.43 2.40 21.58
N TYR A 56 -24.37 1.88 20.80
CA TYR A 56 -25.26 2.69 19.97
C TYR A 56 -26.33 3.45 20.76
N GLU A 57 -26.74 2.97 21.93
CA GLU A 57 -27.75 3.64 22.76
C GLU A 57 -27.17 4.92 23.37
N HIS A 58 -25.91 4.88 23.78
CA HIS A 58 -25.21 6.02 24.38
C HIS A 58 -24.28 6.76 23.40
N GLN A 59 -24.20 6.29 22.16
CA GLN A 59 -23.28 6.80 21.13
C GLN A 59 -21.85 6.97 21.62
N GLN A 60 -21.35 6.00 22.39
CA GLN A 60 -20.06 6.09 23.05
C GLN A 60 -19.23 4.82 22.83
N ALA A 61 -17.92 5.00 22.66
CA ALA A 61 -16.98 3.89 22.70
C ALA A 61 -16.83 3.38 24.15
N CYS A 62 -16.80 2.08 24.32
CA CYS A 62 -16.66 1.41 25.61
C CYS A 62 -15.61 0.31 25.50
N LEU A 63 -15.04 -0.07 26.63
CA LEU A 63 -14.14 -1.21 26.74
C LEU A 63 -14.87 -2.38 27.38
N VAL A 64 -14.66 -3.56 26.83
CA VAL A 64 -15.22 -4.82 27.34
C VAL A 64 -14.10 -5.85 27.48
N PRO A 65 -14.06 -6.62 28.57
CA PRO A 65 -13.11 -7.72 28.72
C PRO A 65 -13.46 -8.87 27.79
N ARG A 66 -12.48 -9.68 27.42
CA ARG A 66 -12.65 -10.81 26.49
C ARG A 66 -13.79 -11.76 26.83
N HIS A 67 -14.02 -12.03 28.11
CA HIS A 67 -15.03 -13.00 28.54
C HIS A 67 -16.48 -12.49 28.36
N GLU A 68 -16.68 -11.19 28.13
CA GLU A 68 -17.99 -10.59 27.84
C GLU A 68 -18.28 -10.50 26.33
N VAL A 69 -17.32 -10.89 25.49
CA VAL A 69 -17.41 -10.78 24.03
C VAL A 69 -18.00 -12.04 23.43
N ASP A 70 -19.00 -11.86 22.56
CA ASP A 70 -19.59 -12.94 21.77
C ASP A 70 -18.55 -13.59 20.82
N PRO A 71 -18.50 -14.94 20.72
CA PRO A 71 -17.56 -15.63 19.83
C PRO A 71 -17.68 -15.26 18.34
N GLY A 72 -18.87 -14.90 17.85
CA GLY A 72 -19.07 -14.39 16.50
C GLY A 72 -18.38 -13.05 16.30
N ALA A 73 -18.64 -12.09 17.20
CA ALA A 73 -18.00 -10.77 17.19
C ALA A 73 -16.46 -10.86 17.27
N LEU A 74 -15.93 -11.83 18.02
CA LEU A 74 -14.49 -12.06 18.10
C LEU A 74 -13.90 -12.55 16.77
N ARG A 75 -14.58 -13.43 16.03
CA ARG A 75 -14.12 -13.87 14.71
C ARG A 75 -14.06 -12.72 13.71
N ASP A 76 -15.11 -11.90 13.68
CA ASP A 76 -15.18 -10.73 12.80
C ASP A 76 -14.05 -9.74 13.10
N TYR A 77 -13.77 -9.52 14.40
CA TYR A 77 -12.64 -8.70 14.83
C TYR A 77 -11.29 -9.24 14.37
N GLN A 78 -11.06 -10.55 14.51
CA GLN A 78 -9.79 -11.16 14.09
C GLN A 78 -9.61 -11.07 12.57
N ALA A 79 -10.69 -11.24 11.79
CA ALA A 79 -10.65 -11.03 10.35
C ALA A 79 -10.30 -9.57 10.01
N ALA A 80 -10.96 -8.59 10.65
CA ALA A 80 -10.66 -7.17 10.44
C ALA A 80 -9.22 -6.80 10.84
N LYS A 81 -8.74 -7.31 11.99
CA LYS A 81 -7.35 -7.10 12.47
C LYS A 81 -6.33 -7.70 11.51
N ALA A 82 -6.60 -8.88 10.95
CA ALA A 82 -5.75 -9.50 9.94
C ALA A 82 -5.69 -8.67 8.66
N SER A 83 -6.82 -8.20 8.14
CA SER A 83 -6.85 -7.34 6.95
C SER A 83 -6.08 -6.03 7.15
N LEU A 84 -6.24 -5.36 8.30
CA LEU A 84 -5.48 -4.15 8.63
C LEU A 84 -3.97 -4.42 8.71
N LYS A 85 -3.58 -5.57 9.25
CA LYS A 85 -2.17 -5.97 9.31
C LYS A 85 -1.62 -6.22 7.91
N GLU A 86 -2.34 -6.93 7.06
CA GLU A 86 -1.96 -7.18 5.66
C GLU A 86 -1.83 -5.87 4.88
N GLU A 87 -2.76 -4.92 5.05
CA GLU A 87 -2.69 -3.59 4.45
C GLU A 87 -1.45 -2.80 4.93
N ALA A 88 -1.15 -2.85 6.23
CA ALA A 88 0.03 -2.18 6.80
C ALA A 88 1.34 -2.81 6.30
N GLU A 89 1.41 -4.14 6.21
CA GLU A 89 2.57 -4.86 5.67
C GLU A 89 2.76 -4.57 4.18
N ALA A 90 1.68 -4.51 3.39
CA ALA A 90 1.74 -4.12 1.98
C ALA A 90 2.20 -2.67 1.80
N ALA A 91 1.73 -1.74 2.64
CA ALA A 91 2.18 -0.35 2.61
C ALA A 91 3.67 -0.22 2.98
N GLN A 92 4.13 -0.95 3.99
CA GLN A 92 5.54 -0.98 4.37
C GLN A 92 6.40 -1.57 3.24
N TRP A 93 5.94 -2.65 2.61
CA TRP A 93 6.61 -3.24 1.44
C TRP A 93 6.79 -2.24 0.30
N GLU A 94 5.78 -1.41 0.01
CA GLU A 94 5.90 -0.37 -1.03
C GLU A 94 6.96 0.68 -0.70
N VAL A 95 7.10 1.07 0.57
CA VAL A 95 8.15 1.98 1.04
C VAL A 95 9.53 1.35 0.87
N ASP A 96 9.70 0.10 1.30
CA ASP A 96 10.96 -0.63 1.19
C ASP A 96 11.34 -0.85 -0.29
N ALA A 97 10.35 -1.16 -1.13
CA ALA A 97 10.53 -1.33 -2.56
C ALA A 97 10.95 -0.03 -3.25
N GLU A 98 10.43 1.14 -2.83
CA GLU A 98 10.87 2.45 -3.34
C GLU A 98 12.34 2.72 -3.04
N VAL A 99 12.76 2.47 -1.79
CA VAL A 99 14.16 2.67 -1.36
C VAL A 99 15.09 1.78 -2.17
N GLU A 100 14.75 0.50 -2.28
CA GLU A 100 15.55 -0.47 -3.02
C GLU A 100 15.55 -0.19 -4.53
N PHE A 101 14.42 0.23 -5.09
CA PHE A 101 14.34 0.65 -6.49
C PHE A 101 15.30 1.80 -6.78
N LYS A 102 15.30 2.86 -5.97
CA LYS A 102 16.19 4.02 -6.16
C LYS A 102 17.65 3.62 -6.09
N ARG A 103 18.01 2.74 -5.15
CA ARG A 103 19.38 2.22 -5.00
C ARG A 103 19.80 1.45 -6.25
N LEU A 104 19.03 0.44 -6.65
CA LEU A 104 19.37 -0.42 -7.78
C LEU A 104 19.31 0.35 -9.12
N HIS A 105 18.42 1.33 -9.26
CA HIS A 105 18.30 2.13 -10.48
C HIS A 105 19.54 2.98 -10.69
N ALA A 106 20.03 3.63 -9.62
CA ALA A 106 21.29 4.37 -9.65
C ALA A 106 22.50 3.48 -9.99
N GLU A 107 22.55 2.26 -9.44
CA GLU A 107 23.60 1.29 -9.75
C GLU A 107 23.59 0.90 -11.23
N LEU A 108 22.43 0.51 -11.77
CA LEU A 108 22.28 0.15 -13.19
C LEU A 108 22.56 1.32 -14.13
N GLN A 109 22.21 2.54 -13.73
CA GLN A 109 22.53 3.75 -14.48
C GLN A 109 24.05 3.98 -14.52
N ALA A 110 24.76 3.80 -13.40
CA ALA A 110 26.22 3.89 -13.36
C ALA A 110 26.90 2.77 -14.18
N GLU A 111 26.30 1.59 -14.24
CA GLU A 111 26.72 0.47 -15.10
C GLU A 111 26.39 0.70 -16.60
N GLY A 112 25.64 1.75 -16.95
CA GLY A 112 25.30 2.09 -18.33
C GLY A 112 24.21 1.22 -18.96
N PHE A 113 23.33 0.60 -18.15
CA PHE A 113 22.22 -0.22 -18.67
C PHE A 113 21.11 0.58 -19.35
N PHE A 114 21.02 1.88 -19.05
CA PHE A 114 19.99 2.76 -19.59
C PHE A 114 20.55 3.68 -20.70
N PRO A 115 19.78 3.93 -21.78
CA PRO A 115 18.45 3.39 -22.05
C PRO A 115 18.50 1.90 -22.46
N ILE A 116 17.57 1.09 -21.97
CA ILE A 116 17.43 -0.31 -22.41
C ILE A 116 16.94 -0.37 -23.85
N PRO A 117 17.35 -1.38 -24.64
CA PRO A 117 16.80 -1.59 -25.97
C PRO A 117 15.32 -1.99 -25.87
N LEU A 118 14.48 -1.38 -26.70
CA LEU A 118 13.05 -1.67 -26.76
C LEU A 118 12.67 -2.64 -27.90
N GLY A 119 13.63 -3.03 -28.74
CA GLY A 119 13.38 -3.88 -29.90
C GLY A 119 12.42 -3.23 -30.91
N ARG A 120 11.61 -4.05 -31.59
CA ARG A 120 10.55 -3.56 -32.48
C ARG A 120 9.43 -2.95 -31.65
N THR A 121 9.19 -1.65 -31.80
CA THR A 121 8.03 -1.01 -31.16
C THR A 121 6.77 -1.23 -32.00
N LEU A 122 5.73 -1.78 -31.38
CA LEU A 122 4.39 -1.94 -31.95
C LEU A 122 3.39 -1.10 -31.17
N MET A 123 2.38 -0.60 -31.86
CA MET A 123 1.22 0.04 -31.25
C MET A 123 -0.01 -0.79 -31.56
N GLN A 124 -0.83 -1.05 -30.55
CA GLN A 124 -2.14 -1.66 -30.78
C GLN A 124 -3.07 -0.73 -31.57
N ARG A 125 -4.13 -1.32 -32.13
CA ARG A 125 -5.07 -0.62 -33.02
C ARG A 125 -5.66 0.62 -32.36
N GLU A 126 -5.97 0.52 -31.09
CA GLU A 126 -6.59 1.55 -30.25
C GLU A 126 -5.65 2.73 -30.08
N VAL A 127 -4.38 2.47 -29.77
CA VAL A 127 -3.32 3.50 -29.67
C VAL A 127 -3.10 4.18 -31.03
N ASN A 128 -3.13 3.42 -32.13
CA ASN A 128 -3.05 4.00 -33.47
C ASN A 128 -4.25 4.90 -33.79
N ILE A 129 -5.47 4.52 -33.39
CA ILE A 129 -6.66 5.37 -33.53
C ILE A 129 -6.50 6.65 -32.70
N MET A 130 -5.97 6.57 -31.48
CA MET A 130 -5.69 7.74 -30.64
C MET A 130 -4.68 8.68 -31.29
N LEU A 131 -3.64 8.13 -31.93
CA LEU A 131 -2.66 8.91 -32.69
C LEU A 131 -3.30 9.62 -33.89
N GLN A 132 -4.08 8.90 -34.70
CA GLN A 132 -4.75 9.45 -35.88
C GLN A 132 -5.80 10.51 -35.54
N SER A 133 -6.49 10.34 -34.41
CA SER A 133 -7.48 11.30 -33.92
C SER A 133 -6.87 12.49 -33.16
N GLY A 134 -5.56 12.50 -32.94
CA GLY A 134 -4.86 13.55 -32.21
C GLY A 134 -5.07 13.53 -30.69
N LYS A 135 -5.70 12.48 -30.15
CA LYS A 135 -5.87 12.29 -28.69
C LYS A 135 -4.55 12.04 -27.99
N VAL A 136 -3.60 11.40 -28.68
CA VAL A 136 -2.22 11.24 -28.24
C VAL A 136 -1.31 11.63 -29.40
N SER A 137 -0.34 12.48 -29.14
CA SER A 137 0.66 12.87 -30.15
C SER A 137 1.80 11.86 -30.26
N LEU A 138 2.46 11.82 -31.43
CA LEU A 138 3.66 11.01 -31.61
C LEU A 138 4.75 11.36 -30.59
N LYS A 139 4.88 12.66 -30.25
CA LYS A 139 5.84 13.15 -29.25
C LYS A 139 5.58 12.56 -27.87
N GLN A 140 4.31 12.43 -27.47
CA GLN A 140 3.94 11.82 -26.20
C GLN A 140 4.27 10.32 -26.18
N LEU A 141 3.99 9.60 -27.27
CA LEU A 141 4.35 8.18 -27.40
C LEU A 141 5.87 7.97 -27.38
N GLN A 142 6.64 8.85 -28.03
CA GLN A 142 8.10 8.79 -27.96
C GLN A 142 8.62 9.11 -26.55
N GLY A 143 8.01 10.08 -25.89
CA GLY A 143 8.35 10.47 -24.52
C GLY A 143 8.10 9.34 -23.51
N LEU A 144 6.95 8.66 -23.59
CA LEU A 144 6.65 7.55 -22.68
C LEU A 144 7.58 6.35 -22.93
N LEU A 145 7.87 6.02 -24.21
CA LEU A 145 8.82 4.94 -24.53
C LEU A 145 10.23 5.29 -24.07
N ARG A 146 10.62 6.57 -24.15
CA ARG A 146 11.90 7.04 -23.62
C ARG A 146 11.96 6.83 -22.11
N LYS A 147 10.94 7.27 -21.35
CA LYS A 147 10.84 7.04 -19.91
C LYS A 147 10.91 5.56 -19.55
N HIS A 148 10.20 4.70 -20.28
CA HIS A 148 10.27 3.25 -20.12
C HIS A 148 11.68 2.71 -20.34
N SER A 149 12.34 3.16 -21.41
CA SER A 149 13.73 2.78 -21.68
C SER A 149 14.71 3.29 -20.62
N GLU A 150 14.38 4.34 -19.89
CA GLU A 150 15.20 4.91 -18.81
C GLU A 150 14.88 4.30 -17.43
N GLY A 151 13.94 3.35 -17.36
CA GLY A 151 13.57 2.65 -16.14
C GLY A 151 12.56 3.39 -15.24
N ASP A 152 11.82 4.38 -15.76
CA ASP A 152 10.83 5.14 -14.98
C ASP A 152 9.61 4.28 -14.55
N TYR A 153 9.17 3.41 -15.46
CA TYR A 153 8.03 2.48 -15.33
C TYR A 153 6.67 3.10 -14.93
N GLY A 154 6.58 4.42 -14.81
CA GLY A 154 5.36 5.19 -14.67
C GLY A 154 4.58 4.94 -13.37
N LEU A 155 3.34 4.48 -13.51
CA LEU A 155 2.29 4.43 -12.47
C LEU A 155 2.06 3.02 -11.91
N VAL A 156 2.93 2.05 -12.19
CA VAL A 156 2.89 0.76 -11.48
C VAL A 156 3.41 0.93 -10.06
N SER A 157 3.08 -0.03 -9.18
CA SER A 157 3.52 -0.01 -7.78
C SER A 157 5.05 -0.03 -7.69
N TRP A 158 5.61 0.43 -6.57
CA TRP A 158 7.06 0.36 -6.36
C TRP A 158 7.56 -1.08 -6.38
N GLY A 159 6.77 -2.04 -5.87
CA GLY A 159 7.06 -3.46 -6.02
C GLY A 159 7.22 -3.89 -7.49
N ASP A 160 6.30 -3.48 -8.36
CA ASP A 160 6.35 -3.79 -9.80
C ASP A 160 7.51 -3.09 -10.50
N LYS A 161 7.79 -1.82 -10.16
CA LYS A 161 8.96 -1.10 -10.68
C LYS A 161 10.26 -1.80 -10.31
N LEU A 162 10.38 -2.22 -9.06
CA LEU A 162 11.55 -2.96 -8.57
C LEU A 162 11.67 -4.32 -9.26
N SER A 163 10.55 -5.00 -9.49
CA SER A 163 10.52 -6.26 -10.25
C SER A 163 11.05 -6.07 -11.67
N ASN A 164 10.53 -5.08 -12.41
CA ASN A 164 11.02 -4.71 -13.75
C ASN A 164 12.52 -4.41 -13.74
N LEU A 165 12.99 -3.65 -12.75
CA LEU A 165 14.39 -3.26 -12.64
C LEU A 165 15.31 -4.48 -12.44
N LYS A 166 14.88 -5.44 -11.61
CA LYS A 166 15.61 -6.69 -11.33
C LYS A 166 15.70 -7.59 -12.55
N THR A 167 14.73 -7.55 -13.46
CA THR A 167 14.73 -8.37 -14.68
C THR A 167 15.55 -7.79 -15.83
N ILE A 168 16.06 -6.54 -15.73
CA ILE A 168 16.86 -5.92 -16.79
C ILE A 168 18.10 -6.75 -17.14
N LYS A 169 18.85 -7.21 -16.13
CA LYS A 169 20.11 -7.96 -16.36
C LYS A 169 19.85 -9.29 -17.07
N SER A 170 18.74 -9.96 -16.76
CA SER A 170 18.30 -11.18 -17.44
C SER A 170 17.56 -10.93 -18.75
N LYS A 171 17.31 -9.65 -19.11
CA LYS A 171 16.44 -9.23 -20.22
C LYS A 171 15.06 -9.89 -20.13
N GLY A 172 14.51 -9.98 -18.94
CA GLY A 172 13.18 -10.55 -18.74
C GLY A 172 12.07 -9.59 -19.18
N TYR A 173 10.85 -10.07 -19.00
CA TYR A 173 9.62 -9.35 -19.25
C TYR A 173 9.53 -8.07 -18.42
N LEU A 174 9.04 -7.00 -19.04
CA LEU A 174 8.78 -5.72 -18.38
C LEU A 174 7.36 -5.26 -18.68
N LEU A 175 6.67 -4.79 -17.65
CA LEU A 175 5.33 -4.21 -17.77
C LEU A 175 5.26 -2.89 -17.01
N SER A 176 4.84 -1.84 -17.69
CA SER A 176 4.68 -0.51 -17.10
C SER A 176 3.39 0.14 -17.55
N ARG A 177 2.99 1.20 -16.83
CA ARG A 177 1.77 1.95 -17.09
C ARG A 177 2.08 3.43 -17.03
N TYR A 178 1.58 4.23 -17.96
CA TYR A 178 1.77 5.67 -18.00
C TYR A 178 0.43 6.37 -18.18
N ASP A 179 0.28 7.55 -17.57
CA ASP A 179 -0.77 8.49 -17.94
C ASP A 179 -0.24 9.45 -19.01
N VAL A 180 -1.02 9.63 -20.07
CA VAL A 180 -0.74 10.54 -21.17
C VAL A 180 -1.99 11.38 -21.41
N ASP A 181 -2.01 12.59 -20.85
CA ASP A 181 -3.14 13.52 -20.90
C ASP A 181 -4.48 12.87 -20.46
N GLY A 182 -4.46 12.11 -19.36
CA GLY A 182 -5.64 11.40 -18.85
C GLY A 182 -5.95 10.09 -19.59
N ILE A 183 -5.06 9.63 -20.47
CA ILE A 183 -5.15 8.32 -21.13
C ILE A 183 -4.12 7.39 -20.50
N SER A 184 -4.61 6.32 -19.88
CA SER A 184 -3.77 5.27 -19.31
C SER A 184 -3.29 4.32 -20.41
N LEU A 185 -1.98 4.30 -20.65
CA LEU A 185 -1.33 3.42 -21.62
C LEU A 185 -0.43 2.42 -20.91
N ILE A 186 -0.43 1.18 -21.39
CA ILE A 186 0.46 0.11 -20.94
C ILE A 186 1.62 -0.03 -21.93
N VAL A 187 2.83 -0.23 -21.41
CA VAL A 187 3.99 -0.61 -22.21
C VAL A 187 4.53 -1.94 -21.74
N GLU A 188 4.57 -2.89 -22.66
CA GLU A 188 5.03 -4.26 -22.45
C GLU A 188 6.29 -4.51 -23.27
N THR A 189 7.38 -4.95 -22.64
CA THR A 189 8.60 -5.40 -23.34
C THR A 189 8.77 -6.89 -23.12
N LEU A 190 8.83 -7.66 -24.21
CA LEU A 190 8.93 -9.12 -24.15
C LEU A 190 10.32 -9.59 -23.71
N ASP A 191 10.39 -10.83 -23.20
CA ASP A 191 11.65 -11.52 -22.86
C ASP A 191 12.67 -11.44 -24.01
N GLY A 192 13.91 -11.10 -23.69
CA GLY A 192 15.01 -10.82 -24.60
C GLY A 192 14.99 -9.42 -25.21
N HIS A 193 13.97 -8.61 -24.89
CA HIS A 193 13.65 -7.31 -25.47
C HIS A 193 13.58 -7.27 -27.02
N PRO A 194 13.03 -8.28 -27.72
CA PRO A 194 12.90 -8.26 -29.18
C PRO A 194 11.80 -7.30 -29.64
N GLN A 195 10.82 -7.00 -28.78
CA GLN A 195 9.63 -6.24 -29.09
C GLN A 195 9.13 -5.50 -27.86
N THR A 196 8.64 -4.27 -28.08
CA THR A 196 7.90 -3.49 -27.09
C THR A 196 6.55 -3.10 -27.67
N MET A 197 5.48 -3.29 -26.93
CA MET A 197 4.11 -3.00 -27.35
C MET A 197 3.50 -1.90 -26.48
N VAL A 198 2.83 -0.94 -27.11
CA VAL A 198 2.03 0.09 -26.42
C VAL A 198 0.55 -0.21 -26.63
N MET A 199 -0.20 -0.24 -25.52
CA MET A 199 -1.61 -0.65 -25.46
C MET A 199 -2.44 0.34 -24.66
N ASP A 200 -3.75 0.38 -24.91
CA ASP A 200 -4.70 1.06 -24.02
C ASP A 200 -4.93 0.19 -22.77
N HIS A 201 -5.11 0.81 -21.60
CA HIS A 201 -5.41 0.06 -20.36
C HIS A 201 -6.89 -0.32 -20.22
N ARG A 202 -7.77 0.23 -21.06
CA ARG A 202 -9.23 0.07 -20.99
C ARG A 202 -9.74 -1.33 -21.28
#